data_AF-A0A821KG33-F1
#
_entry.id   AF-A0A821KG33-F1
#
_cell.length_a   1.000
_cell.length_b   1.000
_cell.length_c   1.000
_cell.angle_alpha   90.00
_cell.angle_beta   90.00
_cell.angle_gamma   90.00
#
_symmetry.space_group_name_H-M   'P 1'
#
loop_
_entity.id
_entity.type
_entity.pdbx_description
1 polymer ?
#
loop_
_entity_poly.entity_id
_entity_poly.type
_entity_poly.pdbx_seq_one_letter_code
_entity_poly.pdbx_strand_id
1 'polypeptide(L)'
;CRRLVSTIKYSNVFQLYLKDLINEYNNAHEKKIKRSLQLDVKSRWSSTHYMLEAFQIFRPIIDSLFKNIRKMNLSKNQTNSLHKLEMSNTSWDMVELLLKALGPFKRAIKLISGSQYPTAGLALFIIRRIQQTFLENVRSNDGKMFQRIKQLIHEKLIYYTTDKYGEVFTNLIVSHHS
;
A
#
# COMPACT_ATOMS: atom_id res chain seq x y z
N CYS A 1 3.31 9.01 -1.88
CA CYS A 1 3.15 7.71 -2.59
C CYS A 1 2.16 7.75 -3.76
N ARG A 2 0.84 8.01 -3.56
CA ARG A 2 -0.16 7.96 -4.66
C ARG A 2 0.20 8.79 -5.90
N ARG A 3 0.55 10.07 -5.69
CA ARG A 3 0.99 10.97 -6.78
C ARG A 3 2.20 10.41 -7.51
N LEU A 4 3.22 9.95 -6.79
CA LEU A 4 4.43 9.36 -7.37
C LEU A 4 4.11 8.15 -8.26
N VAL A 5 3.36 7.16 -7.75
CA VAL A 5 2.98 5.97 -8.53
C VAL A 5 2.14 6.35 -9.74
N SER A 6 1.24 7.33 -9.60
CA SER A 6 0.47 7.87 -10.72
C SER A 6 1.36 8.55 -11.76
N THR A 7 2.31 9.37 -11.34
CA THR A 7 3.24 10.05 -12.25
C THR A 7 4.12 9.05 -13.00
N ILE A 8 4.62 8.01 -12.32
CA ILE A 8 5.39 6.93 -12.94
C ILE A 8 4.53 6.15 -13.95
N LYS A 9 3.29 5.81 -13.58
CA LYS A 9 2.40 5.06 -14.46
C LYS A 9 2.00 5.83 -15.73
N TYR A 10 1.82 7.15 -15.64
CA TYR A 10 1.38 7.98 -16.77
C TYR A 10 2.51 8.74 -17.47
N SER A 11 3.75 8.63 -17.00
CA SER A 11 4.90 9.22 -17.69
C SER A 11 5.12 8.49 -19.02
N ASN A 12 4.82 9.16 -20.15
CA ASN A 12 5.06 8.61 -21.49
C ASN A 12 6.52 8.17 -21.65
N VAL A 13 7.46 8.97 -21.14
CA VAL A 13 8.89 8.61 -21.16
C VAL A 13 9.11 7.31 -20.40
N PHE A 14 8.61 7.18 -19.18
CA PHE A 14 8.77 5.96 -18.39
C PHE A 14 8.11 4.75 -19.09
N GLN A 15 6.89 4.92 -19.63
CA GLN A 15 6.16 3.85 -20.30
C GLN A 15 6.85 3.36 -21.59
N LEU A 16 7.55 4.23 -22.32
CA LEU A 16 8.34 3.84 -23.50
C LEU A 16 9.41 2.81 -23.13
N TYR A 17 10.16 3.04 -22.06
CA TYR A 17 11.23 2.13 -21.62
C TYR A 17 10.74 0.98 -20.73
N LEU A 18 9.56 1.12 -20.13
CA LEU A 18 9.06 0.17 -19.15
C LEU A 18 8.89 -1.23 -19.74
N LYS A 19 8.40 -1.35 -20.97
CA LYS A 19 8.20 -2.65 -21.63
C LYS A 19 9.53 -3.38 -21.83
N ASP A 20 10.53 -2.68 -22.35
CA ASP A 20 11.84 -3.25 -22.63
C ASP A 20 12.54 -3.67 -21.34
N LEU A 21 12.47 -2.84 -20.30
CA LEU A 21 13.04 -3.16 -18.99
C LEU A 21 12.32 -4.32 -18.28
N ILE A 22 10.98 -4.42 -18.42
CA ILE A 22 10.24 -5.59 -17.92
C ILE A 22 10.69 -6.85 -18.65
N ASN A 23 10.87 -6.78 -19.98
CA ASN A 23 11.31 -7.92 -20.78
C ASN A 23 12.74 -8.34 -20.41
N GLU A 24 13.66 -7.39 -20.28
CA GLU A 24 15.03 -7.65 -19.83
C GLU A 24 15.05 -8.27 -18.42
N TYR A 25 14.32 -7.68 -17.48
CA TYR A 25 14.19 -8.22 -16.11
C TYR A 25 13.63 -9.65 -16.14
N ASN A 26 12.56 -9.87 -16.90
CA ASN A 26 11.93 -11.17 -17.06
C ASN A 26 12.85 -12.17 -17.73
N ASN A 27 13.74 -11.79 -18.65
CA ASN A 27 14.68 -12.71 -19.25
C ASN A 27 15.80 -13.11 -18.28
N ALA A 28 16.25 -12.17 -17.45
CA ALA A 28 17.36 -12.37 -16.51
C ALA A 28 16.98 -13.04 -15.18
N HIS A 29 15.68 -13.10 -14.81
CA HIS A 29 15.24 -13.60 -13.50
C HIS A 29 14.20 -14.72 -13.62
N GLU A 30 14.22 -15.66 -12.68
CA GLU A 30 13.19 -16.72 -12.57
C GLU A 30 11.81 -16.13 -12.22
N LYS A 31 11.78 -15.18 -11.28
CA LYS A 31 10.55 -14.53 -10.83
C LYS A 31 10.13 -13.43 -11.80
N LYS A 32 9.22 -13.76 -12.70
CA LYS A 32 8.71 -12.82 -13.71
C LYS A 32 7.76 -11.77 -13.13
N ILE A 33 7.91 -10.53 -13.57
CA ILE A 33 6.95 -9.45 -13.34
C ILE A 33 5.86 -9.55 -14.41
N LYS A 34 4.71 -10.08 -13.99
CA LYS A 34 3.51 -10.26 -14.84
C LYS A 34 2.41 -9.23 -14.57
N ARG A 35 2.54 -8.46 -13.49
CA ARG A 35 1.54 -7.46 -13.06
C ARG A 35 1.94 -6.09 -13.57
N SER A 36 0.96 -5.30 -13.99
CA SER A 36 1.16 -3.87 -14.27
C SER A 36 1.16 -3.06 -12.97
N LEU A 37 1.76 -1.86 -13.01
CA LEU A 37 1.65 -0.89 -11.93
C LEU A 37 0.17 -0.61 -11.63
N GLN A 38 -0.25 -0.94 -10.42
CA GLN A 38 -1.63 -0.72 -9.96
C GLN A 38 -1.77 0.73 -9.49
N LEU A 39 -2.95 1.32 -9.69
CA LEU A 39 -3.28 2.61 -9.09
C LEU A 39 -4.15 2.39 -7.87
N ASP A 40 -4.04 3.32 -6.94
CA ASP A 40 -4.98 3.39 -5.84
C ASP A 40 -6.37 3.81 -6.35
N VAL A 41 -7.41 3.10 -5.92
CA VAL A 41 -8.79 3.34 -6.35
C VAL A 41 -9.66 3.55 -5.11
N LYS A 42 -10.23 4.75 -4.97
CA LYS A 42 -10.98 5.15 -3.77
C LYS A 42 -12.10 4.17 -3.36
N SER A 43 -12.73 3.50 -4.33
CA SER A 43 -13.85 2.58 -4.09
C SER A 43 -13.44 1.21 -3.55
N ARG A 44 -12.14 0.87 -3.52
CA ARG A 44 -11.65 -0.43 -3.02
C ARG A 44 -10.78 -0.20 -1.80
N TRP A 45 -11.27 -0.58 -0.62
CA TRP A 45 -10.62 -0.25 0.66
C TRP A 45 -9.18 -0.78 0.80
N SER A 46 -8.82 -1.83 0.04
CA SER A 46 -7.46 -2.39 0.03
C SER A 46 -6.59 -1.95 -1.15
N SER A 47 -7.03 -1.01 -2.00
CA SER A 47 -6.31 -0.61 -3.21
C SER A 47 -4.96 0.04 -2.91
N THR A 48 -4.84 0.78 -1.80
CA THR A 48 -3.57 1.44 -1.46
C THR A 48 -2.50 0.38 -1.16
N HIS A 49 -2.87 -0.71 -0.48
CA HIS A 49 -1.96 -1.83 -0.28
C HIS A 49 -1.60 -2.50 -1.62
N TYR A 50 -2.58 -2.77 -2.50
CA TYR A 50 -2.28 -3.37 -3.81
C TYR A 50 -1.38 -2.49 -4.69
N MET A 51 -1.59 -1.17 -4.66
CA MET A 51 -0.74 -0.19 -5.33
C MET A 51 0.70 -0.28 -4.81
N LEU A 52 0.89 -0.24 -3.49
CA LEU A 52 2.24 -0.28 -2.89
C LEU A 52 2.93 -1.64 -3.11
N GLU A 53 2.18 -2.75 -3.07
CA GLU A 53 2.70 -4.10 -3.28
C GLU A 53 3.16 -4.27 -4.74
N ALA A 54 2.37 -3.79 -5.70
CA ALA A 54 2.79 -3.72 -7.10
C ALA A 54 4.00 -2.80 -7.26
N PHE A 55 3.99 -1.63 -6.61
CA PHE A 55 5.09 -0.67 -6.72
C PHE A 55 6.42 -1.22 -6.19
N GLN A 56 6.39 -1.96 -5.07
CA GLN A 56 7.58 -2.61 -4.53
C GLN A 56 8.15 -3.69 -5.46
N ILE A 57 7.29 -4.45 -6.15
CA ILE A 57 7.72 -5.44 -7.16
C ILE A 57 8.48 -4.76 -8.32
N PHE A 58 8.14 -3.52 -8.65
CA PHE A 58 8.79 -2.76 -9.71
C PHE A 58 10.10 -2.08 -9.29
N ARG A 59 10.47 -2.12 -8.00
CA ARG A 59 11.73 -1.54 -7.50
C ARG A 59 12.96 -1.89 -8.36
N PRO A 60 13.28 -3.16 -8.67
CA PRO A 60 14.47 -3.48 -9.48
C PRO A 60 14.44 -2.89 -10.89
N ILE A 61 13.25 -2.79 -11.50
CA ILE A 61 13.07 -2.17 -12.81
C ILE A 61 13.34 -0.66 -12.71
N ILE A 62 12.74 -0.02 -11.70
CA ILE A 62 12.90 1.42 -11.45
C ILE A 62 14.37 1.75 -11.17
N ASP A 63 15.04 0.97 -10.32
CA ASP A 63 16.45 1.15 -9.99
C ASP A 63 17.35 0.92 -11.23
N SER A 64 17.03 -0.07 -12.09
CA SER A 64 17.74 -0.30 -13.35
C SER A 64 17.59 0.87 -14.34
N LEU A 65 16.36 1.41 -14.45
CA LEU A 65 16.09 2.59 -15.28
C LEU A 65 17.00 3.76 -14.86
N PHE A 66 17.05 4.07 -13.56
CA PHE A 66 17.85 5.19 -13.07
C PHE A 66 19.35 4.98 -13.18
N LYS A 67 19.84 3.74 -12.99
CA LYS A 67 21.26 3.40 -13.24
C LYS A 67 21.66 3.60 -14.70
N ASN A 68 20.76 3.29 -15.63
CA ASN A 68 21.03 3.34 -17.06
C ASN A 68 20.52 4.61 -17.75
N ILE A 69 19.96 5.58 -17.01
CA ILE A 69 19.33 6.78 -17.58
C ILE A 69 20.27 7.59 -18.47
N ARG A 70 21.57 7.60 -18.15
CA ARG A 70 22.61 8.30 -18.93
C ARG A 70 22.93 7.63 -20.27
N LYS A 71 22.62 6.34 -20.39
CA LYS A 71 22.82 5.55 -21.62
C LYS A 71 21.58 5.57 -22.53
N MET A 72 20.46 6.10 -22.03
CA MET A 72 19.24 6.23 -22.81
C MET A 72 19.36 7.48 -23.70
N ASN A 73 18.92 7.36 -24.96
CA ASN A 73 18.86 8.48 -25.91
C ASN A 73 17.71 9.44 -25.57
N LEU A 74 17.82 10.13 -24.44
CA LEU A 74 16.82 11.04 -23.90
C LEU A 74 17.22 12.50 -24.08
N SER A 75 16.23 13.35 -24.38
CA SER A 75 16.40 14.80 -24.29
C SER A 75 16.70 15.23 -22.84
N LYS A 76 17.49 16.30 -22.66
CA LYS A 76 17.77 16.90 -21.35
C LYS A 76 16.51 17.14 -20.52
N ASN A 77 15.41 17.55 -21.16
CA ASN A 77 14.12 17.76 -20.50
C ASN A 77 13.47 16.47 -20.01
N GLN A 78 13.61 15.38 -20.76
CA GLN A 78 13.11 14.05 -20.39
C GLN A 78 13.93 13.47 -19.24
N THR A 79 15.26 13.58 -19.30
CA THR A 79 16.16 13.15 -18.23
C THR A 79 15.89 13.89 -16.92
N ASN A 80 15.74 15.21 -16.96
CA ASN A 80 15.39 16.01 -15.78
C ASN A 80 14.01 15.63 -15.20
N SER A 81 13.04 15.33 -16.05
CA SER A 81 11.70 14.91 -15.62
C SER A 81 11.71 13.53 -14.97
N LEU A 82 12.53 12.61 -15.48
CA LEU A 82 12.72 11.28 -14.90
C LEU A 82 13.46 11.35 -13.57
N HIS A 83 14.54 12.11 -13.44
CA HIS A 83 15.28 12.24 -12.16
C HIS A 83 14.39 12.72 -11.00
N LYS A 84 13.34 13.51 -11.27
CA LYS A 84 12.35 13.89 -10.24
C LYS A 84 11.52 12.71 -9.70
N LEU A 85 11.55 11.57 -10.38
CA LEU A 85 10.87 10.33 -10.01
C LEU A 85 11.82 9.32 -9.33
N GLU A 86 13.11 9.64 -9.24
CA GLU A 86 14.11 8.79 -8.59
C GLU A 86 13.82 8.69 -7.09
N MET A 87 13.82 7.47 -6.57
CA MET A 87 13.53 7.19 -5.17
C MET A 87 14.80 6.86 -4.41
N SER A 88 14.96 7.49 -3.25
CA SER A 88 15.99 7.11 -2.29
C SER A 88 15.67 5.75 -1.64
N ASN A 89 16.69 5.08 -1.11
CA ASN A 89 16.51 3.89 -0.27
C ASN A 89 15.56 4.16 0.90
N THR A 90 15.70 5.31 1.56
CA THR A 90 14.80 5.72 2.65
C THR A 90 13.33 5.82 2.22
N SER A 91 13.07 6.20 0.96
CA SER A 91 11.71 6.24 0.41
C SER A 91 11.16 4.83 0.16
N TRP A 92 12.01 3.89 -0.23
CA TRP A 92 11.65 2.47 -0.34
C TRP A 92 11.38 1.84 1.02
N ASP A 93 12.20 2.13 2.03
CA ASP A 93 11.99 1.67 3.40
C ASP A 93 10.63 2.17 3.94
N MET A 94 10.26 3.40 3.60
CA MET A 94 8.94 3.95 3.93
C MET A 94 7.78 3.19 3.25
N VAL A 95 7.95 2.76 1.99
CA VAL A 95 6.95 1.92 1.30
C VAL A 95 6.80 0.57 2.00
N GLU A 96 7.90 -0.03 2.45
CA GLU A 96 7.91 -1.29 3.20
C GLU A 96 7.21 -1.17 4.55
N LEU A 97 7.49 -0.09 5.29
CA LEU A 97 6.80 0.21 6.55
C LEU A 97 5.29 0.38 6.36
N LEU A 98 4.88 1.07 5.29
CA LEU A 98 3.46 1.24 4.95
C LEU A 98 2.80 -0.09 4.57
N LEU A 99 3.48 -0.95 3.81
CA LEU A 99 2.98 -2.28 3.49
C LEU A 99 2.81 -3.14 4.74
N LYS A 100 3.81 -3.14 5.64
CA LYS A 100 3.73 -3.82 6.94
C LYS A 100 2.54 -3.31 7.76
N ALA A 101 2.30 -1.99 7.77
CA ALA A 101 1.21 -1.36 8.51
C ALA A 101 -0.17 -1.70 7.93
N LEU A 102 -0.31 -1.73 6.60
CA LEU A 102 -1.57 -1.97 5.91
C LEU A 102 -1.92 -3.46 5.76
N GLY A 103 -0.93 -4.35 5.88
CA GLY A 103 -1.10 -5.80 5.71
C GLY A 103 -2.22 -6.43 6.54
N PRO A 104 -2.30 -6.17 7.87
CA PRO A 104 -3.39 -6.64 8.71
C PRO A 104 -4.78 -6.21 8.21
N PHE A 105 -4.91 -4.95 7.77
CA PHE A 105 -6.17 -4.41 7.24
C PHE A 105 -6.56 -5.04 5.91
N LYS A 106 -5.61 -5.27 4.99
CA LYS A 106 -5.88 -6.00 3.74
C LYS A 106 -6.44 -7.40 4.02
N ARG A 107 -5.88 -8.12 5.00
CA ARG A 107 -6.36 -9.45 5.39
C ARG A 107 -7.77 -9.37 6.00
N ALA A 108 -7.99 -8.42 6.90
CA ALA A 108 -9.30 -8.16 7.49
C ALA A 108 -10.37 -7.86 6.43
N ILE A 109 -10.08 -6.96 5.49
CA ILE A 109 -10.97 -6.64 4.38
C ILE A 109 -11.25 -7.88 3.54
N LYS A 110 -10.23 -8.69 3.20
CA LYS A 110 -10.43 -9.93 2.45
C LYS A 110 -11.37 -10.91 3.17
N LEU A 111 -11.27 -11.01 4.50
CA LEU A 111 -12.17 -11.85 5.31
C LEU A 111 -13.60 -11.31 5.29
N ILE A 112 -13.79 -10.00 5.48
CA ILE A 112 -15.10 -9.36 5.49
C ILE A 112 -15.76 -9.40 4.09
N SER A 113 -14.98 -9.19 3.02
CA SER A 113 -15.46 -9.24 1.63
C SER A 113 -15.68 -10.66 1.11
N GLY A 114 -15.34 -11.69 1.90
CA GLY A 114 -15.18 -13.06 1.42
C GLY A 114 -16.46 -13.89 1.30
N SER A 115 -17.58 -13.57 1.95
CA SER A 115 -18.65 -14.58 2.06
C SER A 115 -19.99 -14.10 2.63
N GLN A 116 -21.06 -14.62 2.01
CA GLN A 116 -22.35 -15.18 2.47
C GLN A 116 -22.82 -15.12 3.96
N TYR A 117 -22.18 -14.38 4.86
CA TYR A 117 -22.53 -14.30 6.28
C TYR A 117 -22.98 -12.88 6.68
N PRO A 118 -23.75 -12.71 7.77
CA PRO A 118 -24.09 -11.41 8.33
C PRO A 118 -22.81 -10.64 8.66
N THR A 119 -22.52 -9.63 7.85
CA THR A 119 -21.18 -9.07 7.64
C THR A 119 -20.79 -8.04 8.70
N ALA A 120 -21.76 -7.48 9.43
CA ALA A 120 -21.55 -6.39 10.38
C ALA A 120 -20.91 -6.85 11.71
N GLY A 121 -21.43 -7.92 12.34
CA GLY A 121 -20.88 -8.43 13.61
C GLY A 121 -19.45 -8.96 13.45
N LEU A 122 -19.17 -9.64 12.33
CA LEU A 122 -17.83 -10.12 12.00
C LEU A 122 -16.84 -8.96 11.74
N ALA A 123 -17.28 -7.89 11.09
CA ALA A 123 -16.45 -6.72 10.86
C ALA A 123 -16.02 -6.06 12.18
N LEU A 124 -16.93 -5.92 13.16
CA LEU A 124 -16.62 -5.39 14.49
C LEU A 124 -15.60 -6.24 15.23
N PHE A 125 -15.78 -7.56 15.24
CA PHE A 125 -14.83 -8.48 15.86
C PHE A 125 -13.44 -8.36 15.24
N ILE A 126 -13.37 -8.32 13.90
CA ILE A 126 -12.11 -8.19 13.17
C ILE A 126 -11.42 -6.84 13.47
N ILE A 127 -12.17 -5.74 13.53
CA ILE A 127 -11.63 -4.42 13.87
C ILE A 127 -11.04 -4.42 15.28
N ARG A 128 -11.78 -4.93 16.29
CA ARG A 128 -11.30 -5.05 17.67
C ARG A 128 -10.05 -5.92 17.77
N ARG A 129 -10.02 -7.04 17.04
CA ARG A 129 -8.85 -7.93 16.98
C ARG A 129 -7.63 -7.20 16.41
N ILE A 130 -7.77 -6.37 15.37
CA ILE A 130 -6.65 -5.58 14.82
C ILE A 130 -6.16 -4.55 15.85
N GLN A 131 -7.07 -3.88 16.57
CA GLN A 131 -6.68 -2.93 17.62
C GLN A 131 -5.80 -3.61 18.67
N GLN A 132 -6.28 -4.68 19.28
CA GLN A 132 -5.60 -5.37 20.38
C GLN A 132 -4.30 -6.07 19.95
N THR A 133 -4.34 -6.80 18.83
CA THR A 133 -3.22 -7.68 18.45
C THR A 133 -2.14 -6.99 17.63
N PHE A 134 -2.49 -5.89 16.96
CA PHE A 134 -1.58 -5.19 16.07
C PHE A 134 -1.30 -3.77 16.52
N LEU A 135 -2.32 -2.92 16.70
CA LEU A 135 -2.11 -1.48 16.93
C LEU A 135 -1.60 -1.17 18.34
N GLU A 136 -2.18 -1.81 19.37
CA GLU A 136 -1.81 -1.64 20.78
C GLU A 136 -0.54 -2.42 21.16
N ASN A 137 -0.26 -3.51 20.43
CA ASN A 137 0.90 -4.35 20.69
C ASN A 137 2.20 -3.67 20.22
N VAL A 138 2.86 -2.92 21.09
CA VAL A 138 4.18 -2.34 20.81
C VAL A 138 5.25 -3.42 21.00
N ARG A 139 5.91 -3.81 19.90
CA ARG A 139 7.01 -4.77 19.95
C ARG A 139 8.34 -4.04 20.14
N SER A 140 9.25 -4.63 20.90
CA SER A 140 10.60 -4.09 21.15
C SER A 140 11.42 -3.89 19.87
N ASN A 141 11.11 -4.62 18.80
CA ASN A 141 11.76 -4.50 17.49
C ASN A 141 11.07 -3.55 16.50
N ASP A 142 9.92 -2.95 16.87
CA ASP A 142 9.25 -1.99 16.00
C ASP A 142 10.03 -0.67 16.06
N GLY A 143 10.59 -0.22 14.94
CA GLY A 143 11.27 1.08 14.87
C GLY A 143 10.33 2.26 15.14
N LYS A 144 10.88 3.39 15.63
CA LYS A 144 10.12 4.61 16.02
C LYS A 144 9.09 5.05 14.98
N MET A 145 9.47 5.04 13.70
CA MET A 145 8.58 5.45 12.61
C MET A 145 7.39 4.48 12.45
N PHE A 146 7.62 3.18 12.57
CA PHE A 146 6.55 2.18 12.48
C PHE A 146 5.57 2.30 13.65
N GLN A 147 6.08 2.53 14.86
CA GLN A 147 5.26 2.81 16.04
C GLN A 147 4.39 4.06 15.83
N ARG A 148 4.96 5.15 15.28
CA ARG A 148 4.21 6.36 14.97
C ARG A 148 3.10 6.12 13.94
N ILE A 149 3.36 5.32 12.90
CA ILE A 149 2.33 4.94 11.91
C ILE A 149 1.19 4.17 12.58
N LYS A 150 1.51 3.18 13.43
CA LYS A 150 0.51 2.39 14.16
C LYS A 150 -0.35 3.30 15.05
N GLN A 151 0.27 4.23 15.76
CA GLN A 151 -0.43 5.20 16.60
C GLN A 151 -1.41 6.05 15.77
N LEU A 152 -0.96 6.63 14.65
CA LEU A 152 -1.83 7.45 13.79
C LEU A 152 -3.02 6.65 13.23
N ILE A 153 -2.78 5.39 12.85
CA ILE A 153 -3.84 4.49 12.40
C ILE A 153 -4.81 4.20 13.55
N HIS A 154 -4.31 3.98 14.76
CA HIS A 154 -5.11 3.69 15.93
C HIS A 154 -6.02 4.87 16.31
N GLU A 155 -5.46 6.07 16.39
CA GLU A 155 -6.20 7.32 16.65
C GLU A 155 -7.33 7.51 15.63
N LYS A 156 -7.04 7.30 14.34
CA LYS A 156 -8.06 7.39 13.30
C LYS A 156 -9.12 6.30 13.38
N LEU A 157 -8.72 5.07 13.72
CA LEU A 157 -9.65 3.96 13.85
C LEU A 157 -10.63 4.21 15.00
N ILE A 158 -10.15 4.63 16.17
CA ILE A 158 -10.98 5.00 17.33
C ILE A 158 -11.99 6.10 16.95
N TYR A 159 -11.52 7.16 16.28
CA TYR A 159 -12.39 8.24 15.82
C TYR A 159 -13.55 7.73 14.96
N TYR A 160 -13.30 6.80 14.03
CA TYR A 160 -14.35 6.24 13.18
C TYR A 160 -15.25 5.22 13.90
N THR A 161 -14.75 4.48 14.88
CA THR A 161 -15.54 3.46 15.58
C THR A 161 -16.36 4.00 16.74
N THR A 162 -15.88 5.06 17.40
CA THR A 162 -16.47 5.55 18.66
C THR A 162 -17.19 6.88 18.48
N ASP A 163 -16.69 7.78 17.63
CA ASP A 163 -17.15 9.18 17.57
C ASP A 163 -18.16 9.42 16.45
N LYS A 164 -17.95 8.81 15.29
CA LYS A 164 -18.77 9.06 14.08
C LYS A 164 -19.99 8.16 13.93
N TYR A 165 -20.00 7.02 14.61
CA TYR A 165 -21.04 5.98 14.50
C TYR A 165 -21.34 5.30 15.85
N GLY A 166 -20.81 5.84 16.96
CA GLY A 166 -20.88 5.22 18.29
C GLY A 166 -22.29 4.88 18.75
N GLU A 167 -23.27 5.75 18.48
CA GLU A 167 -24.68 5.52 18.83
C GLU A 167 -25.36 4.42 18.01
N VAL A 168 -24.95 4.18 16.76
CA VAL A 168 -25.47 3.07 15.95
C VAL A 168 -24.84 1.75 16.39
N PHE A 169 -23.58 1.79 16.85
CA PHE A 169 -22.82 0.61 17.25
C PHE A 169 -23.13 0.10 18.65
N THR A 170 -23.49 0.96 19.61
CA THR A 170 -23.97 0.53 20.93
C THR A 170 -25.34 -0.17 20.85
N ASN A 171 -26.25 0.34 20.01
CA ASN A 171 -27.59 -0.21 19.84
C ASN A 171 -27.63 -1.59 19.13
N LEU A 172 -26.64 -1.89 18.29
CA LEU A 172 -26.50 -3.20 17.62
C LEU A 172 -26.01 -4.32 18.57
N ILE A 173 -25.33 -3.97 19.66
CA ILE A 173 -24.87 -4.94 20.67
C ILE A 173 -26.00 -5.26 21.67
N VAL A 174 -26.84 -4.27 22.00
CA VAL A 174 -27.97 -4.45 22.93
C VAL A 174 -29.09 -5.30 22.32
N SER A 175 -29.32 -5.20 21.01
CA SER A 175 -30.39 -5.93 20.28
C SER A 175 -30.07 -7.39 19.93
N HIS A 176 -28.88 -7.92 20.26
CA HIS A 176 -28.56 -9.35 20.16
C HIS A 176 -28.48 -10.06 21.53
N HIS A 177 -28.79 -9.32 22.62
CA HIS A 177 -28.93 -9.84 23.98
C HIS A 177 -30.33 -9.58 24.57
N SER A 178 -31.31 -9.26 23.73
CA SER A 178 -32.73 -9.08 24.11
C SER A 178 -33.60 -10.12 23.43
#